data_AF-A0A3M5K0P0-F1
#
_entry.id   AF-A0A3M5K0P0-F1
#
_cell.length_a   1.000
_cell.length_b   1.000
_cell.length_c   1.000
_cell.angle_alpha   90.00
_cell.angle_beta   90.00
_cell.angle_gamma   90.00
#
_symmetry.space_group_name_H-M   'P 1'
#
loop_
_entity.id
_entity.type
_entity.pdbx_description
1 polymer ?
#
loop_
_entity_poly.entity_id
_entity_poly.type
_entity_poly.pdbx_seq_one_letter_code
_entity_poly.pdbx_strand_id
1 'polypeptide(L)' 'MNTNSKGIDLSHFQGDVDFKKVSEAGIEYAFIKATEGATVQDAKYTTYRTDAREPLI' A
#
# COMPACT_ATOMS: atom_id res chain seq x y z
N MET A 1 -24.41 9.83 -0.80
CA MET A 1 -23.20 9.08 -1.20
C MET A 1 -22.06 9.62 -0.39
N ASN A 2 -21.31 8.78 0.33
CA ASN A 2 -20.07 9.22 0.97
C ASN A 2 -19.03 9.42 -0.13
N THR A 3 -18.62 10.66 -0.36
CA THR A 3 -17.68 11.04 -1.44
C THR A 3 -16.22 11.03 -0.97
N ASN A 4 -15.93 10.37 0.14
CA ASN A 4 -14.65 10.49 0.83
C ASN A 4 -13.98 9.12 0.92
N SER A 5 -13.36 8.70 -0.19
CA SER A 5 -12.57 7.48 -0.26
C SER A 5 -11.32 7.62 0.61
N LYS A 6 -11.13 6.67 1.53
CA LYS A 6 -9.96 6.66 2.41
C LYS A 6 -8.79 5.97 1.73
N GLY A 7 -7.62 6.57 1.82
CA GLY A 7 -6.39 6.01 1.30
C GLY A 7 -5.25 6.07 2.30
N ILE A 8 -4.18 5.36 1.99
CA ILE A 8 -2.91 5.40 2.71
C ILE A 8 -1.75 5.62 1.73
N ASP A 9 -0.62 6.10 2.23
CA ASP A 9 0.66 6.09 1.52
C ASP A 9 1.69 5.28 2.31
N LEU A 10 2.50 4.50 1.58
CA LEU A 10 3.39 3.49 2.16
C LEU A 10 4.77 3.52 1.51
N SER A 11 5.77 3.17 2.31
CA SER A 11 7.16 2.91 1.90
C SER A 11 7.74 1.79 2.77
N HIS A 12 9.00 1.42 2.54
CA HIS A 12 9.69 0.46 3.40
C HIS A 12 9.72 0.85 4.89
N PHE A 13 9.54 2.13 5.24
CA PHE A 13 9.50 2.59 6.64
C PHE A 13 8.32 2.04 7.44
N GLN A 14 7.23 1.60 6.80
CA GLN A 14 6.10 0.97 7.47
C GLN A 14 6.34 -0.51 7.86
N GLY A 15 7.45 -1.12 7.40
CA GLY A 15 7.80 -2.49 7.76
C GLY A 15 6.98 -3.54 7.03
N ASP A 16 6.32 -4.42 7.78
CA ASP A 16 5.40 -5.42 7.22
C ASP A 16 3.97 -4.94 7.43
N VAL A 17 3.17 -4.98 6.36
CA VAL A 17 1.79 -4.47 6.34
C VAL A 17 0.82 -5.60 6.04
N ASP A 18 -0.18 -5.75 6.90
CA ASP A 18 -1.30 -6.67 6.71
C ASP A 18 -2.40 -5.97 5.89
N PHE A 19 -2.36 -6.15 4.56
CA PHE A 19 -3.31 -5.49 3.65
C PHE A 19 -4.76 -5.97 3.81
N LYS A 20 -4.98 -7.15 4.41
CA LYS A 20 -6.32 -7.61 4.77
C LYS A 20 -6.91 -6.74 5.87
N LYS A 21 -6.16 -6.47 6.94
CA LYS A 21 -6.61 -5.54 8.00
C LYS A 21 -6.78 -4.11 7.49
N VAL A 22 -5.93 -3.66 6.57
CA VAL A 22 -6.06 -2.35 5.93
C VAL A 22 -7.40 -2.23 5.18
N SER A 23 -7.75 -3.24 4.39
CA SER A 23 -9.03 -3.29 3.68
C SER A 23 -10.23 -3.35 4.63
N GLU A 24 -10.15 -4.18 5.69
CA GLU A 24 -11.18 -4.28 6.74
C GLU A 24 -11.40 -2.96 7.50
N ALA A 25 -10.37 -2.09 7.58
CA ALA A 25 -10.47 -0.75 8.14
C ALA A 25 -11.16 0.27 7.20
N GLY A 26 -11.58 -0.16 6.02
CA GLY A 26 -12.26 0.68 5.02
C GLY A 26 -11.32 1.59 4.24
N ILE A 27 -10.05 1.20 4.08
CA ILE A 27 -9.11 1.85 3.15
C ILE A 27 -9.33 1.28 1.75
N GLU A 28 -9.53 2.17 0.79
CA GLU A 28 -9.94 1.84 -0.59
C GLU A 28 -8.78 1.90 -1.60
N TYR A 29 -7.71 2.65 -1.29
CA TYR A 29 -6.54 2.77 -2.16
C TYR A 29 -5.25 2.99 -1.38
N ALA A 30 -4.12 2.65 -2.01
CA ALA A 30 -2.79 2.89 -1.45
C ALA A 30 -1.85 3.50 -2.50
N PHE A 31 -1.12 4.54 -2.11
CA PHE A 31 0.05 5.00 -2.85
C PHE A 31 1.29 4.32 -2.30
N ILE A 32 2.04 3.63 -3.15
CA ILE A 32 3.21 2.85 -2.74
C ILE A 32 4.45 3.50 -3.34
N LYS A 33 5.38 3.93 -2.49
CA LYS A 33 6.67 4.46 -2.92
C LYS A 33 7.42 3.40 -3.73
N ALA A 34 7.84 3.77 -4.93
CA ALA A 34 8.59 2.89 -5.83
C ALA A 34 10.09 3.19 -5.80
N THR A 35 10.46 4.47 -5.83
CA THR A 35 11.84 4.93 -5.97
C THR A 35 12.09 6.22 -5.17
N GLU A 36 13.37 6.55 -4.98
CA GLU A 36 13.83 7.85 -4.47
C GLU A 36 15.09 8.30 -5.22
N GLY A 37 15.07 9.55 -5.68
CA GLY A 37 16.15 10.09 -6.51
C GLY A 37 16.34 9.27 -7.79
N ALA A 38 17.59 9.13 -8.24
CA ALA A 38 17.93 8.43 -9.48
C ALA A 38 18.25 6.94 -9.29
N THR A 39 18.53 6.48 -8.07
CA THR A 39 19.18 5.18 -7.85
C THR A 39 18.52 4.29 -6.79
N VAL A 40 17.65 4.83 -5.92
CA VAL A 40 17.05 4.04 -4.85
C VAL A 40 15.74 3.44 -5.33
N GLN A 41 15.61 2.12 -5.20
CA GLN A 41 14.34 1.40 -5.30
C GLN A 41 13.87 1.08 -3.88
N ASP A 42 12.58 1.31 -3.61
CA ASP A 42 12.00 0.99 -2.31
C ASP A 42 11.93 -0.54 -2.14
N ALA A 43 12.56 -1.06 -1.09
CA ALA A 43 12.70 -2.49 -0.86
C ALA A 43 11.36 -3.22 -0.68
N LYS A 44 10.28 -2.50 -0.35
CA LYS A 44 8.94 -3.08 -0.15
C LYS A 44 8.00 -2.86 -1.33
N TYR A 45 8.38 -2.12 -2.37
CA TYR A 45 7.49 -1.78 -3.49
C TYR A 45 6.82 -3.02 -4.12
N THR A 46 7.61 -4.02 -4.50
CA THR A 46 7.09 -5.23 -5.17
C THR A 46 6.16 -6.02 -4.26
N THR A 47 6.52 -6.19 -2.99
CA THR A 47 5.72 -6.91 -1.99
C THR A 47 4.40 -6.18 -1.77
N TYR A 48 4.44 -4.90 -1.41
CA TYR A 48 3.23 -4.11 -1.17
C TYR A 48 2.32 -4.04 -2.41
N ARG A 49 2.89 -3.88 -3.61
CA ARG A 49 2.10 -3.86 -4.85
C ARG A 49 1.40 -5.18 -5.11
N THR A 50 2.04 -6.31 -4.76
CA THR A 50 1.46 -7.64 -4.94
C THR A 50 0.37 -7.86 -3.89
N ASP A 51 0.71 -7.74 -2.61
CA ASP A 51 -0.18 -8.03 -1.49
C ASP A 51 -1.42 -7.12 -1.48
N ALA A 52 -1.28 -5.84 -1.84
CA ALA A 52 -2.41 -4.91 -1.91
C ALA A 52 -3.39 -5.21 -3.06
N ARG A 53 -3.01 -6.07 -4.01
CA ARG A 53 -3.82 -6.45 -5.18
C ARG A 53 -4.36 -7.86 -5.09
N GLU A 54 -3.85 -8.68 -4.17
CA GLU A 54 -4.34 -10.03 -3.98
C GLU A 54 -5.83 -9.99 -3.59
N PRO A 55 -6.71 -10.73 -4.30
CA PRO A 55 -8.10 -10.81 -3.92
C PRO A 55 -8.20 -11.44 -2.53
N LEU A 56 -8.93 -10.79 -1.63
CA LEU A 56 -9.31 -11.37 -0.34
C LEU A 56 -10.30 -12.52 -0.61
N ILE A 57 -9.77 -13.74 -0.78
CA ILE A 57 -10.53 -14.99 -0.80
C ILE A 57 -10.63 -15.58 0.60
#